data_AF-A0A4U7BYF1-F1
#
_entry.id   AF-A0A4U7BYF1-F1
#
_cell.length_a   1.000
_cell.length_b   1.000
_cell.length_c   1.000
_cell.angle_alpha   90.00
_cell.angle_beta   90.00
_cell.angle_gamma   90.00
#
_symmetry.space_group_name_H-M   'P 1'
#
loop_
_entity.id
_entity.type
_entity.pdbx_description
1 polymer ?
#
loop_
_entity_poly.entity_id
_entity_poly.type
_entity_poly.pdbx_seq_one_letter_code
_entity_poly.pdbx_strand_id
1 'polypeptide(L)'
;MSDRVDELREQIANRLGEPDQLRFPSGWTTSTSWRRAQAAPSEVGAVNPAEFDVLLGREDDKAALSKHRVLFAVYEGDLVAECDCDGHHFRGWCAHVALLWWKWSREQLGVTDLDTGGTYLSPPWWFSVDDVEADRADADASQPVAADGGVEQ
;
A
#
# COMPACT_ATOMS: atom_id res chain seq x y z
N MET A 1 -26.56 4.67 3.98
CA MET A 1 -25.09 4.54 4.05
C MET A 1 -24.64 3.13 3.68
N SER A 2 -25.36 2.06 4.03
CA SER A 2 -25.06 0.67 3.61
C SER A 2 -24.99 0.50 2.09
N ASP A 3 -25.99 0.99 1.36
CA ASP A 3 -26.12 0.83 -0.10
C ASP A 3 -24.86 1.24 -0.89
N ARG A 4 -24.22 2.36 -0.52
CA ARG A 4 -23.00 2.84 -1.18
C ARG A 4 -21.75 2.01 -0.84
N VAL A 5 -21.69 1.42 0.35
CA VAL A 5 -20.59 0.53 0.75
C VAL A 5 -20.72 -0.81 0.02
N ASP A 6 -21.94 -1.35 -0.04
CA ASP A 6 -22.26 -2.56 -0.82
C ASP A 6 -21.91 -2.38 -2.31
N GLU A 7 -22.31 -1.26 -2.94
CA GLU A 7 -21.95 -0.96 -4.34
C GLU A 7 -20.43 -0.90 -4.56
N LEU A 8 -19.68 -0.32 -3.62
CA LEU A 8 -18.22 -0.23 -3.70
C LEU A 8 -17.56 -1.59 -3.52
N ARG A 9 -18.07 -2.40 -2.59
CA ARG A 9 -17.64 -3.78 -2.39
C ARG A 9 -17.79 -4.59 -3.67
N GLU A 10 -18.95 -4.48 -4.34
CA GLU A 10 -19.20 -5.14 -5.62
C GLU A 10 -18.29 -4.61 -6.73
N GLN A 11 -18.03 -3.30 -6.78
CA GLN A 11 -17.13 -2.71 -7.78
C GLN A 11 -15.69 -3.21 -7.63
N ILE A 12 -15.20 -3.33 -6.40
CA ILE A 12 -13.86 -3.83 -6.09
C ILE A 12 -13.77 -5.32 -6.45
N ALA A 13 -14.78 -6.12 -6.07
CA ALA A 13 -14.85 -7.53 -6.44
C ALA A 13 -14.90 -7.76 -7.97
N ASN A 14 -15.53 -6.84 -8.72
CA ASN A 14 -15.69 -6.94 -10.17
C ASN A 14 -14.47 -6.45 -10.99
N ARG A 15 -13.41 -5.91 -10.37
CA ARG A 15 -12.18 -5.49 -11.07
C ARG A 15 -11.32 -6.70 -11.51
N LEU A 16 -11.86 -7.62 -12.32
CA LEU A 16 -11.15 -8.67 -13.10
C LEU A 16 -9.96 -9.42 -12.42
N GLY A 17 -9.93 -9.51 -11.09
CA GLY A 17 -8.87 -10.09 -10.27
C GLY A 17 -9.11 -9.81 -8.78
N GLU A 18 -8.36 -10.47 -7.89
CA GLU A 18 -8.32 -10.09 -6.47
C GLU A 18 -7.78 -8.65 -6.36
N PRO A 19 -8.43 -7.75 -5.61
CA PRO A 19 -7.95 -6.38 -5.47
C PRO A 19 -6.52 -6.36 -4.92
N ASP A 20 -5.71 -5.40 -5.40
CA ASP A 20 -4.27 -5.35 -5.06
C ASP A 20 -4.12 -5.16 -3.54
N GLN A 21 -3.81 -6.27 -2.86
CA GLN A 21 -3.53 -6.28 -1.43
C GLN A 21 -2.24 -5.48 -1.21
N LEU A 22 -2.27 -4.52 -0.29
CA LEU A 22 -1.10 -3.72 0.01
C LEU A 22 0.02 -4.61 0.57
N ARG A 23 1.10 -4.75 -0.19
CA ARG A 23 2.35 -5.39 0.26
C ARG A 23 3.41 -4.33 0.50
N PHE A 24 3.98 -4.32 1.70
CA PHE A 24 5.07 -3.41 2.07
C PHE A 24 6.40 -3.93 1.53
N PRO A 25 7.06 -3.28 0.56
CA PRO A 25 8.33 -3.80 0.06
C PRO A 25 9.40 -3.81 1.16
N SER A 26 10.39 -4.70 1.06
CA SER A 26 11.55 -4.72 1.97
C SER A 26 12.20 -3.34 2.11
N GLY A 27 12.48 -2.91 3.33
CA GLY A 27 13.08 -1.61 3.60
C GLY A 27 12.20 -0.41 3.24
N TRP A 28 10.88 -0.57 3.09
CA TRP A 28 9.94 0.51 2.77
C TRP A 28 10.07 1.71 3.71
N THR A 29 10.40 1.50 4.99
CA THR A 29 10.65 2.55 6.00
C THR A 29 11.87 3.42 5.70
N THR A 30 12.77 2.98 4.83
CA THR A 30 13.95 3.76 4.39
C THR A 30 13.76 4.33 2.98
N SER A 31 12.66 3.98 2.30
CA SER A 31 12.36 4.39 0.94
C SER A 31 12.15 5.90 0.81
N THR A 32 12.44 6.43 -0.38
CA THR A 32 12.15 7.83 -0.72
C THR A 32 10.65 8.12 -0.68
N SER A 33 9.80 7.17 -1.06
CA SER A 33 8.33 7.26 -0.94
C SER A 33 7.91 7.51 0.50
N TRP A 34 8.45 6.75 1.45
CA TRP A 34 8.12 6.89 2.88
C TRP A 34 8.64 8.19 3.48
N ARG A 35 9.87 8.60 3.14
CA ARG A 35 10.41 9.88 3.59
C ARG A 35 9.58 11.05 3.08
N ARG A 36 9.23 11.03 1.79
CA ARG A 36 8.42 12.08 1.14
C ARG A 36 7.03 12.17 1.76
N ALA A 37 6.39 11.04 2.05
CA ALA A 37 5.08 11.01 2.72
C ALA A 37 5.08 11.75 4.07
N GLN A 38 6.21 11.74 4.80
CA GLN A 38 6.32 12.40 6.11
C GLN A 38 6.69 13.89 6.01
N ALA A 39 7.47 14.27 5.01
CA ALA A 39 8.11 15.58 4.94
C ALA A 39 7.43 16.56 3.97
N ALA A 40 6.78 16.07 2.91
CA ALA A 40 6.22 16.92 1.88
C ALA A 40 4.86 17.52 2.30
N PRO A 41 4.54 18.75 1.87
CA PRO A 41 3.20 19.29 2.02
C PRO A 41 2.17 18.36 1.39
N SER A 42 1.09 18.08 2.12
CA SER A 42 0.07 17.14 1.68
C SER A 42 -1.32 17.47 2.17
N GLU A 43 -2.32 17.07 1.38
CA GLU A 43 -3.74 17.11 1.70
C GLU A 43 -4.37 15.78 1.30
N VAL A 44 -5.30 15.29 2.14
CA VAL A 44 -6.03 14.05 1.90
C VAL A 44 -7.51 14.33 2.10
N GLY A 45 -8.33 14.01 1.10
CA GLY A 45 -9.78 14.13 1.17
C GLY A 45 -10.45 12.81 0.84
N ALA A 46 -11.36 12.35 1.70
CA ALA A 46 -12.19 11.17 1.40
C ALA A 46 -13.16 11.51 0.26
N VAL A 47 -13.24 10.65 -0.74
CA VAL A 47 -14.15 10.83 -1.88
C VAL A 47 -15.34 9.88 -1.77
N ASN A 48 -15.06 8.67 -1.32
CA ASN A 48 -16.03 7.68 -0.93
C ASN A 48 -15.40 6.82 0.19
N PRO A 49 -16.15 5.87 0.79
CA PRO A 49 -15.61 5.02 1.84
C PRO A 49 -14.33 4.24 1.49
N ALA A 50 -14.06 3.98 0.21
CA ALA A 50 -12.92 3.20 -0.25
C ALA A 50 -11.78 4.04 -0.86
N GLU A 51 -12.04 5.29 -1.25
CA GLU A 51 -11.11 6.09 -2.04
C GLU A 51 -10.85 7.49 -1.49
N PHE A 52 -9.61 7.92 -1.64
CA PHE A 52 -9.11 9.22 -1.20
C PHE A 52 -8.47 9.97 -2.37
N ASP A 53 -8.77 11.27 -2.46
CA ASP A 53 -7.96 12.21 -3.22
C ASP A 53 -6.73 12.56 -2.38
N VAL A 54 -5.54 12.26 -2.90
CA VAL A 54 -4.27 12.55 -2.25
C VAL A 54 -3.51 13.60 -3.05
N LEU A 55 -3.33 14.77 -2.44
CA LEU A 55 -2.50 15.84 -2.96
C LEU A 55 -1.16 15.82 -2.23
N LEU A 56 -0.06 15.65 -2.96
CA LEU A 56 1.28 15.52 -2.38
C LEU A 56 2.32 16.31 -3.19
N GLY A 57 3.04 17.22 -2.54
CA GLY A 57 4.13 17.98 -3.15
C GLY A 57 5.36 17.13 -3.44
N ARG A 58 6.23 17.58 -4.35
CA ARG A 58 7.58 17.02 -4.49
C ARG A 58 8.51 17.60 -3.44
N GLU A 59 9.54 16.85 -3.06
CA GLU A 59 10.51 17.30 -2.04
C GLU A 59 11.25 18.57 -2.52
N ASP A 60 11.65 18.58 -3.79
CA ASP A 60 12.41 19.68 -4.42
C ASP A 60 11.54 20.80 -5.02
N ASP A 61 10.23 20.56 -5.20
CA ASP A 61 9.30 21.55 -5.74
C ASP A 61 7.94 21.44 -5.03
N LYS A 62 7.80 22.25 -3.99
CA LYS A 62 6.60 22.31 -3.15
C LYS A 62 5.40 22.96 -3.86
N ALA A 63 5.61 23.69 -4.96
CA ALA A 63 4.53 24.27 -5.76
C ALA A 63 3.95 23.25 -6.75
N ALA A 64 4.76 22.28 -7.17
CA ALA A 64 4.31 21.14 -7.97
C ALA A 64 3.60 20.08 -7.10
N LEU A 65 2.34 20.33 -6.78
CA LEU A 65 1.47 19.35 -6.13
C LEU A 65 0.91 18.35 -7.16
N SER A 66 1.10 17.05 -6.92
CA SER A 66 0.47 15.98 -7.70
C SER A 66 -0.78 15.48 -6.98
N LYS A 67 -1.93 15.48 -7.66
CA LYS A 67 -3.18 14.90 -7.16
C LYS A 67 -3.39 13.51 -7.76
N HIS A 68 -3.62 12.51 -6.91
CA HIS A 68 -3.90 11.13 -7.31
C HIS A 68 -5.12 10.60 -6.57
N ARG A 69 -5.90 9.76 -7.25
CA ARG A 69 -7.01 9.01 -6.64
C ARG A 69 -6.44 7.69 -6.14
N VAL A 70 -6.58 7.44 -4.84
CA VAL A 70 -6.01 6.26 -4.19
C VAL A 70 -7.15 5.46 -3.57
N LEU A 71 -7.30 4.20 -3.98
CA LEU A 71 -8.10 3.21 -3.26
C LEU A 71 -7.32 2.82 -2.01
N PHE A 72 -7.96 2.85 -0.85
CA PHE A 72 -7.36 2.50 0.44
C PHE A 72 -8.45 2.09 1.43
N ALA A 73 -8.74 0.79 1.52
CA ALA A 73 -9.86 0.27 2.31
C ALA A 73 -9.53 -1.09 2.90
N VAL A 74 -10.28 -1.52 3.92
CA VAL A 74 -10.24 -2.92 4.37
C VAL A 74 -11.29 -3.69 3.58
N TYR A 75 -10.88 -4.79 2.95
CA TYR A 75 -11.73 -5.68 2.18
C TYR A 75 -11.28 -7.13 2.40
N GLU A 76 -12.23 -7.99 2.76
CA GLU A 76 -12.04 -9.39 3.13
C GLU A 76 -10.98 -9.60 4.23
N GLY A 77 -10.83 -8.61 5.11
CA GLY A 77 -9.86 -8.61 6.21
C GLY A 77 -8.47 -8.09 5.85
N ASP A 78 -8.20 -7.85 4.57
CA ASP A 78 -6.95 -7.31 4.05
C ASP A 78 -7.07 -5.82 3.71
N LEU A 79 -5.93 -5.12 3.68
CA LEU A 79 -5.85 -3.73 3.30
C LEU A 79 -5.61 -3.70 1.79
N VAL A 80 -6.61 -3.28 1.05
CA VAL A 80 -6.50 -3.08 -0.39
C VAL A 80 -6.03 -1.66 -0.66
N ALA A 81 -5.04 -1.51 -1.53
CA ALA A 81 -4.52 -0.20 -1.88
C ALA A 81 -4.12 -0.13 -3.35
N GLU A 82 -4.69 0.84 -4.08
CA GLU A 82 -4.33 1.09 -5.48
C GLU A 82 -4.11 2.58 -5.72
N CYS A 83 -3.07 2.93 -6.46
CA CYS A 83 -2.79 4.31 -6.87
C CYS A 83 -2.43 4.35 -8.36
N ASP A 84 -2.97 5.33 -9.08
CA ASP A 84 -2.78 5.51 -10.52
C ASP A 84 -1.39 6.06 -10.92
N CYS A 85 -0.49 6.30 -9.96
CA CYS A 85 0.84 6.81 -10.24
C CYS A 85 1.85 5.70 -10.62
N ASP A 86 2.81 6.05 -11.47
CA ASP A 86 3.88 5.13 -11.93
C ASP A 86 4.61 4.46 -10.76
N GLY A 87 4.80 5.18 -9.64
CA GLY A 87 5.48 4.65 -8.47
C GLY A 87 4.78 3.42 -7.88
N HIS A 88 3.44 3.39 -7.91
CA HIS A 88 2.68 2.24 -7.45
C HIS A 88 2.59 1.18 -8.56
N HIS A 89 2.28 1.59 -9.79
CA HIS A 89 2.20 0.66 -10.93
C HIS A 89 3.45 -0.22 -11.12
N PHE A 90 4.65 0.33 -10.92
CA PHE A 90 5.91 -0.42 -11.11
C PHE A 90 6.49 -1.06 -9.85
N ARG A 91 6.04 -0.69 -8.65
CA ARG A 91 6.70 -1.11 -7.38
C ARG A 91 5.73 -1.55 -6.29
N GLY A 92 4.43 -1.47 -6.49
CA GLY A 92 3.40 -1.64 -5.45
C GLY A 92 3.42 -0.56 -4.36
N TRP A 93 4.43 0.33 -4.33
CA TRP A 93 4.66 1.27 -3.23
C TRP A 93 5.02 2.67 -3.73
N CYS A 94 4.10 3.60 -3.53
CA CYS A 94 4.28 5.02 -3.86
C CYS A 94 4.16 5.93 -2.63
N ALA A 95 4.55 7.18 -2.79
CA ALA A 95 4.46 8.18 -1.72
C ALA A 95 3.01 8.50 -1.30
N HIS A 96 2.02 8.28 -2.18
CA HIS A 96 0.60 8.51 -1.86
C HIS A 96 0.03 7.44 -0.94
N VAL A 97 0.26 6.16 -1.26
CA VAL A 97 -0.12 5.03 -0.39
C VAL A 97 0.64 5.12 0.93
N ALA A 98 1.94 5.43 0.88
CA ALA A 98 2.76 5.69 2.06
C ALA A 98 2.18 6.79 2.96
N LEU A 99 1.64 7.87 2.38
CA LEU A 99 1.01 8.95 3.13
C LEU A 99 -0.28 8.52 3.81
N LEU A 100 -1.14 7.75 3.13
CA LEU A 100 -2.37 7.24 3.73
C LEU A 100 -2.06 6.29 4.89
N TRP A 101 -1.10 5.39 4.70
CA TRP A 101 -0.59 4.53 5.76
C TRP A 101 -0.07 5.34 6.95
N TRP A 102 0.79 6.34 6.72
CA TRP A 102 1.36 7.20 7.76
C TRP A 102 0.30 7.96 8.56
N LYS A 103 -0.73 8.48 7.89
CA LYS A 103 -1.82 9.19 8.57
C LYS A 103 -2.69 8.21 9.36
N TRP A 104 -3.00 7.05 8.81
CA TRP A 104 -3.81 6.04 9.49
C TRP A 104 -3.09 5.50 10.73
N SER A 105 -1.80 5.17 10.62
CA SER A 105 -0.97 4.70 11.75
C SER A 105 -0.82 5.72 12.88
N ARG A 106 -1.28 6.96 12.67
CA ARG A 106 -1.22 8.06 13.64
C ARG A 106 -2.60 8.62 13.97
N GLU A 107 -3.66 7.87 13.70
CA GLU A 107 -5.05 8.24 14.02
C GLU A 107 -5.52 9.54 13.35
N GLN A 108 -4.90 9.89 12.21
CA GLN A 108 -5.22 11.09 11.41
C GLN A 108 -6.05 10.78 10.17
N LEU A 109 -6.41 9.52 9.97
CA LEU A 109 -7.22 9.04 8.84
C LEU A 109 -8.10 7.89 9.34
N GLY A 110 -9.37 7.89 8.96
CA GLY A 110 -10.24 6.72 9.14
C GLY A 110 -10.30 5.89 7.86
N VAL A 111 -10.16 4.58 7.98
CA VAL A 111 -10.23 3.63 6.86
C VAL A 111 -11.47 2.77 7.03
N THR A 112 -12.31 2.68 6.02
CA THR A 112 -13.53 1.88 6.08
C THR A 112 -13.26 0.43 5.72
N ASP A 113 -13.81 -0.47 6.53
CA ASP A 113 -14.03 -1.87 6.23
C ASP A 113 -15.29 -2.01 5.39
N LEU A 114 -15.13 -2.49 4.17
CA LEU A 114 -16.20 -2.60 3.20
C LEU A 114 -17.10 -3.81 3.44
N ASP A 115 -16.67 -4.79 4.24
CA ASP A 115 -17.49 -5.94 4.63
C ASP A 115 -18.45 -5.60 5.76
N THR A 116 -18.00 -4.75 6.70
CA THR A 116 -18.79 -4.38 7.88
C THR A 116 -19.38 -2.98 7.82
N GLY A 117 -18.87 -2.13 6.93
CA GLY A 117 -19.16 -0.69 6.89
C GLY A 117 -18.55 0.11 8.06
N GLY A 118 -17.77 -0.54 8.93
CA GLY A 118 -17.11 0.09 10.07
C GLY A 118 -15.90 0.92 9.64
N THR A 119 -15.55 1.94 10.42
CA THR A 119 -14.35 2.76 10.17
C THR A 119 -13.31 2.52 11.26
N TYR A 120 -12.14 2.07 10.86
CA TYR A 120 -10.95 1.94 11.72
C TYR A 120 -10.18 3.25 11.76
N LEU A 121 -9.97 3.80 12.95
CA LEU A 121 -9.17 5.02 13.15
C LEU A 121 -7.66 4.75 13.18
N SER A 122 -7.26 3.52 13.42
CA SER A 122 -5.87 3.05 13.38
C SER A 122 -5.81 1.64 12.79
N PRO A 123 -4.67 1.21 12.21
CA PRO A 123 -4.50 -0.14 11.70
C PRO A 123 -4.72 -1.17 12.81
N PRO A 124 -5.64 -2.13 12.61
CA PRO A 124 -5.74 -3.29 13.47
C PRO A 124 -4.42 -4.04 13.66
N TRP A 125 -4.26 -4.71 14.80
CA TRP A 125 -3.03 -5.41 15.20
C TRP A 125 -2.62 -6.57 14.29
N TRP A 126 -3.53 -7.07 13.44
CA TRP A 126 -3.25 -8.13 12.47
C TRP A 126 -2.73 -7.62 11.11
N PHE A 127 -2.67 -6.30 10.90
CA PHE A 127 -1.94 -5.75 9.76
C PHE A 127 -0.43 -5.90 10.00
N SER A 128 0.11 -7.02 9.53
CA SER A 128 1.54 -7.32 9.58
C SER A 128 2.32 -6.41 8.64
N VAL A 129 3.20 -5.58 9.20
CA VAL A 129 4.11 -4.70 8.46
C VAL A 129 5.50 -5.34 8.27
N ASP A 130 5.76 -6.42 9.02
CA ASP A 130 7.05 -7.09 9.13
C ASP A 130 7.23 -8.30 8.19
N ASP A 131 6.18 -8.77 7.50
CA ASP A 131 6.21 -10.07 6.79
C ASP A 131 7.00 -10.11 5.47
N VAL A 132 7.50 -8.99 4.94
CA VAL A 132 8.25 -8.99 3.66
C VAL A 132 9.75 -9.24 3.82
N GLU A 133 10.28 -9.21 5.05
CA GLU A 133 11.64 -9.70 5.32
C GLU A 133 11.70 -11.25 5.32
N ALA A 134 10.57 -11.95 5.47
CA ALA A 134 10.52 -13.41 5.49
C ALA A 134 10.63 -14.04 4.09
N ASP A 135 10.08 -13.39 3.05
CA ASP A 135 10.02 -13.97 1.69
C ASP A 135 11.40 -14.05 0.99
N ARG A 136 12.38 -13.26 1.43
CA ARG A 136 13.76 -13.36 0.92
C ARG A 136 14.60 -14.44 1.61
N ALA A 137 14.23 -14.86 2.82
CA ALA A 137 14.97 -15.92 3.51
C ALA A 137 14.73 -17.30 2.87
N ASP A 138 13.60 -17.49 2.19
CA ASP A 138 13.27 -18.74 1.48
C ASP A 138 13.89 -18.79 0.06
N ALA A 139 14.05 -17.65 -0.60
CA ALA A 139 14.67 -17.57 -1.93
C ALA A 139 16.20 -17.76 -1.91
N ASP A 140 16.86 -17.46 -0.78
CA ASP A 140 18.33 -17.61 -0.60
C ASP A 140 18.73 -19.00 -0.05
N ALA A 141 17.79 -19.94 0.11
CA ALA A 141 18.12 -21.32 0.52
C ALA A 141 18.30 -22.28 -0.67
N SER A 142 17.99 -21.84 -1.89
CA SER A 142 18.04 -22.66 -3.12
C SER A 142 19.23 -22.32 -4.01
N GLN A 143 20.44 -22.26 -3.47
CA GLN A 143 21.65 -22.27 -4.29
C GLN A 143 22.24 -23.69 -4.28
N PRO A 144 22.25 -24.41 -5.42
CA PRO A 144 22.88 -25.72 -5.47
C PRO A 144 24.40 -25.55 -5.34
N VAL A 145 24.97 -26.23 -4.35
CA VAL A 145 26.41 -26.47 -4.26
C VAL A 145 26.87 -27.20 -5.53
N ALA A 146 27.60 -26.48 -6.39
CA ALA A 146 28.31 -27.10 -7.50
C ALA A 146 29.43 -27.98 -6.92
N ALA A 147 29.20 -29.28 -6.92
CA ALA A 147 30.25 -30.29 -6.76
C ALA A 147 30.81 -30.59 -8.16
N ASP A 148 31.93 -29.98 -8.53
CA ASP A 148 32.72 -30.42 -9.68
C ASP A 148 33.87 -31.31 -9.20
N GLY A 149 33.63 -32.61 -9.32
CA GLY A 149 34.65 -33.66 -9.31
C GLY A 149 35.52 -33.57 -10.57
N GLY A 150 36.78 -33.99 -10.45
CA GLY A 150 37.82 -33.73 -11.43
C GLY A 150 37.78 -34.56 -12.72
N VAL A 151 38.74 -34.31 -13.61
CA VAL A 151 39.55 -35.31 -14.33
C VAL A 151 40.81 -34.67 -14.95
N GLU A 152 41.94 -35.30 -14.64
CA GLU A 152 43.08 -35.72 -15.50
C GLU A 152 43.72 -34.74 -16.51
N GLN A 153 45.03 -34.53 -16.34
CA GLN A 153 46.05 -34.77 -17.38
C GLN A 153 47.35 -35.31 -16.74
#